data_AF-A0A838A4K7-F1
#
_entry.id   AF-A0A838A4K7-F1
#
_cell.length_a   1.000
_cell.length_b   1.000
_cell.length_c   1.000
_cell.angle_alpha   90.00
_cell.angle_beta   90.00
_cell.angle_gamma   90.00
#
_symmetry.space_group_name_H-M   'P 1'
#
loop_
_entity.id
_entity.type
_entity.pdbx_description
1 polymer ?
#
loop_
_entity_poly.entity_id
_entity_poly.type
_entity_poly.pdbx_seq_one_letter_code
_entity_poly.pdbx_strand_id
1 'polypeptide(L)'
;MSETVRLTTGQAVVRFLAAQFSERDGAEQRLIPGMWGIFGHGNVAGVGQALLQAAHTSDEHSGGLPYYLARNEQAMVHTSAAFAKMRDRLATFACTASTGPGSTNMITGAALATTNRLPVLLLPSDMFATRYPDPVLQQLEDTRGGDVTVNDAFRPVSKYFDRITRPEQLIPAALAAMRVLTDPAETGAVTLCLPQDVQAEAFDWPAGFFARRVWHVPRPAPEPAAIARAAEVLRTARRPLVVAGGGVVYSGAGEQLAELANATGVPVADTHAGKGALPADHPCAVGGIGSTGTAAANALAAEADVVLGIGTRYSDFTTASHTVFGNPDVTFVNLNVARLDAVKHSAVAVTADAREGLRALLAELDGWRVETSYRDHAGRLAAEWRRVTDECYSRGHGPLPAQTEVIGAVSEAAGERDVVINAAGSMPGDLQMLWRARDPKAYNVEYAYSCMGYEVAAGLGTKMAAADREVFVLVGDGSYLMLSSELVTMISEGIKVVIVLVQNHGFASIGSLSEELGSQRFGTAYRYRSGESGLLDGEALPVDLAANAASLGATVLRAGSVAELRDALAEARANSTTTVVHIDTDLFGPGPPGSGWWDVPVAEVSRMDSTAKAYETYAAHKQNQRHYL
;
A
#
# COMPACT_ATOMS: atom_id res chain seq x y z
N MET A 1 17.45 -31.74 32.27
CA MET A 1 16.73 -30.46 32.24
C MET A 1 17.16 -29.75 30.97
N SER A 2 16.23 -29.22 30.18
CA SER A 2 16.59 -28.38 29.02
C SER A 2 17.38 -27.17 29.53
N GLU A 3 18.43 -26.77 28.81
CA GLU A 3 19.17 -25.55 29.12
C GLU A 3 18.23 -24.34 29.07
N THR A 4 18.29 -23.50 30.10
CA THR A 4 17.47 -22.28 30.22
C THR A 4 18.35 -21.05 30.35
N VAL A 5 17.83 -19.91 29.91
CA VAL A 5 18.45 -18.60 30.04
C VAL A 5 17.49 -17.67 30.78
N ARG A 6 17.97 -17.05 31.86
CA ARG A 6 17.19 -16.10 32.66
C ARG A 6 17.16 -14.74 31.97
N LEU A 7 15.99 -14.29 31.51
CA LEU A 7 15.79 -13.00 30.83
C LEU A 7 14.44 -12.41 31.23
N THR A 8 14.31 -11.08 31.17
CA THR A 8 12.98 -10.45 31.20
C THR A 8 12.19 -10.77 29.93
N THR A 9 10.87 -10.67 29.96
CA THR A 9 10.05 -10.85 28.74
C THR A 9 10.44 -9.86 27.64
N GLY A 10 10.74 -8.60 27.98
CA GLY A 10 11.23 -7.61 27.01
C GLY A 10 12.56 -8.02 26.36
N GLN A 11 13.52 -8.52 27.15
CA GLN A 11 14.78 -9.07 26.65
C GLN A 11 14.55 -10.31 25.76
N ALA A 12 13.61 -11.18 26.15
CA ALA A 12 13.26 -12.36 25.37
C ALA A 12 12.63 -11.99 24.02
N VAL A 13 11.76 -10.97 23.96
CA VAL A 13 11.20 -10.44 22.70
C VAL A 13 12.32 -9.97 21.77
N VAL A 14 13.23 -9.10 22.24
CA VAL A 14 14.32 -8.56 21.42
C VAL A 14 15.24 -9.68 20.92
N ARG A 15 15.64 -10.59 21.81
CA ARG A 15 16.51 -11.72 21.47
C ARG A 15 15.84 -12.70 20.50
N PHE A 16 14.54 -12.97 20.67
CA PHE A 16 13.78 -13.80 19.75
C PHE A 16 13.73 -13.16 18.36
N LEU A 17 13.30 -11.90 18.25
CA LEU A 17 13.13 -11.22 16.97
C LEU A 17 14.45 -11.09 16.20
N ALA A 18 15.57 -10.87 16.89
CA ALA A 18 16.88 -10.79 16.28
C ALA A 18 17.31 -12.08 15.54
N ALA A 19 16.76 -13.23 15.94
CA ALA A 19 17.09 -14.55 15.42
C ALA A 19 16.14 -15.04 14.30
N GLN A 20 15.23 -14.19 13.82
CA GLN A 20 14.23 -14.56 12.80
C GLN A 20 14.69 -14.17 11.39
N PHE A 21 14.66 -15.15 10.50
CA PHE A 21 15.01 -15.02 9.09
C PHE A 21 13.89 -15.58 8.23
N SER A 22 13.78 -15.10 7.00
CA SER A 22 12.89 -15.67 6.00
C SER A 22 13.71 -16.15 4.81
N GLU A 23 13.18 -17.13 4.09
CA GLU A 23 13.81 -17.64 2.89
C GLU A 23 12.76 -17.90 1.80
N ARG A 24 13.12 -17.59 0.56
CA ARG A 24 12.38 -17.98 -0.63
C ARG A 24 13.36 -18.19 -1.79
N ASP A 25 13.18 -19.28 -2.54
CA ASP A 25 14.00 -19.62 -3.72
C ASP A 25 15.52 -19.70 -3.43
N GLY A 26 15.90 -20.14 -2.23
CA GLY A 26 17.27 -20.22 -1.75
C GLY A 26 17.86 -18.88 -1.28
N ALA A 27 17.12 -17.77 -1.39
CA ALA A 27 17.55 -16.46 -0.93
C ALA A 27 17.04 -16.20 0.50
N GLU A 28 17.98 -16.02 1.43
CA GLU A 28 17.69 -15.77 2.83
C GLU A 28 17.95 -14.29 3.20
N GLN A 29 17.09 -13.75 4.06
CA GLN A 29 17.24 -12.42 4.65
C GLN A 29 16.71 -12.40 6.08
N ARG A 30 17.14 -11.40 6.86
CA ARG A 30 16.56 -11.11 8.17
C ARG A 30 15.09 -10.73 8.00
N LEU A 31 14.20 -11.42 8.72
CA LEU A 31 12.75 -11.17 8.66
C LEU A 31 12.42 -9.87 9.38
N ILE A 32 13.00 -9.65 10.57
CA ILE A 32 12.81 -8.46 11.39
C ILE A 32 14.12 -7.67 11.47
N PRO A 33 14.37 -6.71 10.56
CA PRO A 33 15.65 -6.02 10.47
C PRO A 33 15.87 -5.03 11.61
N GLY A 34 14.81 -4.59 12.29
CA GLY A 34 14.86 -3.69 13.45
C GLY A 34 13.50 -3.53 14.13
N MET A 35 13.42 -2.57 15.05
CA MET A 35 12.19 -2.20 15.73
C MET A 35 12.02 -0.68 15.76
N TRP A 36 10.85 -0.21 15.32
CA TRP A 36 10.40 1.16 15.55
C TRP A 36 9.78 1.30 16.92
N GLY A 37 9.94 2.45 17.56
CA GLY A 37 9.14 2.72 18.75
C GLY A 37 9.08 4.17 19.17
N ILE A 38 8.05 4.43 19.98
CA ILE A 38 7.96 5.60 20.85
C ILE A 38 7.83 5.04 22.27
N PHE A 39 8.72 5.48 23.15
CA PHE A 39 8.78 4.98 24.52
C PHE A 39 7.99 5.87 25.47
N GLY A 40 7.10 5.24 26.23
CA GLY A 40 6.43 5.83 27.39
C GLY A 40 6.44 4.83 28.55
N HIS A 41 5.79 5.16 29.67
CA HIS A 41 5.82 4.29 30.86
C HIS A 41 5.38 2.84 30.58
N GLY A 42 4.53 2.63 29.56
CA GLY A 42 4.06 1.32 29.17
C GLY A 42 5.11 0.36 28.60
N ASN A 43 6.17 0.84 27.93
CA ASN A 43 7.17 -0.01 27.24
C ASN A 43 8.62 0.36 27.55
N VAL A 44 8.89 1.56 28.10
CA VAL A 44 10.26 2.07 28.30
C VAL A 44 11.10 1.20 29.23
N ALA A 45 10.52 0.71 30.33
CA ALA A 45 11.22 -0.13 31.31
C ALA A 45 11.34 -1.60 30.87
N GLY A 46 10.57 -1.99 29.85
CA GLY A 46 10.51 -3.34 29.31
C GLY A 46 11.28 -3.45 27.99
N VAL A 47 10.56 -3.41 26.87
CA VAL A 47 11.15 -3.49 25.52
C VAL A 47 12.17 -2.36 25.27
N GLY A 48 11.92 -1.14 25.74
CA GLY A 48 12.84 -0.02 25.59
C GLY A 48 14.20 -0.27 26.28
N GLN A 49 14.18 -0.73 27.53
CA GLN A 49 15.37 -1.15 28.25
C GLN A 49 16.09 -2.31 27.54
N ALA A 50 15.35 -3.29 27.04
CA ALA A 50 15.92 -4.44 26.34
C ALA A 50 16.63 -4.04 25.04
N LEU A 51 16.06 -3.13 24.25
CA LEU A 51 16.70 -2.57 23.06
C LEU A 51 17.97 -1.78 23.40
N LEU A 52 17.90 -0.94 24.44
CA LEU A 52 19.06 -0.19 24.93
C LEU A 52 20.19 -1.12 25.35
N GLN A 53 19.87 -2.19 26.10
CA GLN A 53 20.83 -3.19 26.51
C GLN A 53 21.46 -3.90 25.30
N ALA A 54 20.64 -4.36 24.35
CA ALA A 54 21.12 -5.01 23.13
C ALA A 54 22.09 -4.11 22.33
N ALA A 55 21.86 -2.80 22.32
CA ALA A 55 22.76 -1.84 21.67
C ALA A 55 24.10 -1.64 22.40
N HIS A 56 24.17 -1.85 23.72
CA HIS A 56 25.35 -1.56 24.53
C HIS A 56 26.19 -2.79 24.89
N THR A 57 25.58 -3.97 25.01
CA THR A 57 26.26 -5.09 25.67
C THR A 57 27.00 -6.03 24.74
N SER A 58 27.11 -5.74 23.44
CA SER A 58 27.78 -6.59 22.42
C SER A 58 27.41 -8.08 22.56
N ASP A 59 26.20 -8.38 23.05
CA ASP A 59 25.80 -9.75 23.30
C ASP A 59 25.60 -10.40 21.94
N GLU A 60 26.51 -11.31 21.59
CA GLU A 60 26.51 -12.10 20.35
C GLU A 60 25.14 -12.74 20.09
N HIS A 61 24.36 -12.99 21.16
CA HIS A 61 23.04 -13.60 21.07
C HIS A 61 21.88 -12.64 20.86
N SER A 62 22.08 -11.33 21.13
CA SER A 62 21.06 -10.30 20.87
C SER A 62 21.05 -9.85 19.40
N GLY A 63 22.08 -10.21 18.63
CA GLY A 63 22.18 -9.95 17.19
C GLY A 63 22.00 -8.48 16.78
N GLY A 64 22.17 -7.54 17.73
CA GLY A 64 22.04 -6.09 17.53
C GLY A 64 20.76 -5.69 16.77
N LEU A 65 19.56 -6.00 17.32
CA LEU A 65 18.31 -5.49 16.74
C LEU A 65 18.27 -3.95 16.82
N PRO A 66 18.40 -3.22 15.70
CA PRO A 66 18.44 -1.77 15.72
C PRO A 66 17.10 -1.19 16.16
N TYR A 67 17.18 -0.10 16.93
CA TYR A 67 16.03 0.72 17.29
C TYR A 67 15.96 1.94 16.37
N TYR A 68 14.75 2.29 15.95
CA TYR A 68 14.47 3.52 15.23
C TYR A 68 13.38 4.33 15.95
N LEU A 69 13.66 5.61 16.17
CA LEU A 69 12.74 6.51 16.83
C LEU A 69 11.78 7.15 15.82
N ALA A 70 10.50 6.82 15.91
CA ALA A 70 9.45 7.45 15.13
C ALA A 70 8.97 8.77 15.75
N ARG A 71 8.23 9.57 14.99
CA ARG A 71 7.53 10.79 15.49
C ARG A 71 6.05 10.58 15.70
N ASN A 72 5.50 9.51 15.13
CA ASN A 72 4.10 9.13 15.30
C ASN A 72 3.94 7.60 15.15
N GLU A 73 3.12 6.97 15.98
CA GLU A 73 2.97 5.51 15.98
C GLU A 73 2.23 4.98 14.74
N GLN A 74 1.33 5.76 14.14
CA GLN A 74 0.75 5.40 12.83
C GLN A 74 1.83 5.41 11.75
N ALA A 75 2.71 6.42 11.77
CA ALA A 75 3.75 6.60 10.77
C ALA A 75 4.75 5.43 10.76
N MET A 76 5.18 4.92 11.92
CA MET A 76 6.09 3.76 11.94
C MET A 76 5.47 2.50 11.35
N VAL A 77 4.15 2.31 11.50
CA VAL A 77 3.44 1.18 10.88
C VAL A 77 3.39 1.37 9.36
N HIS A 78 3.15 2.59 8.87
CA HIS A 78 3.20 2.93 7.45
C HIS A 78 4.60 2.72 6.84
N THR A 79 5.65 3.19 7.53
CA THR A 79 7.06 2.93 7.18
C THR A 79 7.34 1.44 7.07
N SER A 80 6.87 0.65 8.04
CA SER A 80 7.05 -0.80 8.08
C SER A 80 6.31 -1.49 6.92
N ALA A 81 5.08 -1.07 6.63
CA ALA A 81 4.29 -1.61 5.53
C ALA A 81 4.93 -1.31 4.16
N ALA A 82 5.41 -0.08 3.94
CA ALA A 82 6.10 0.31 2.72
C ALA A 82 7.43 -0.45 2.53
N PHE A 83 8.20 -0.59 3.60
CA PHE A 83 9.41 -1.42 3.62
C PHE A 83 9.06 -2.86 3.21
N ALA A 84 8.05 -3.46 3.84
CA ALA A 84 7.63 -4.82 3.54
C ALA A 84 7.17 -4.99 2.08
N LYS A 85 6.40 -4.03 1.54
CA LYS A 85 5.98 -4.04 0.14
C LYS A 85 7.18 -4.02 -0.81
N MET A 86 8.17 -3.17 -0.54
CA MET A 86 9.39 -3.08 -1.34
C MET A 86 10.22 -4.38 -1.26
N ARG A 87 10.21 -5.07 -0.12
CA ARG A 87 10.89 -6.35 0.13
C ARG A 87 10.09 -7.61 -0.25
N ASP A 88 9.05 -7.50 -1.06
CA ASP A 88 8.21 -8.65 -1.47
C ASP A 88 7.55 -9.40 -0.31
N ARG A 89 7.29 -8.69 0.80
CA ARG A 89 6.76 -9.24 2.05
C ARG A 89 7.69 -10.25 2.73
N LEU A 90 8.96 -10.30 2.32
CA LEU A 90 9.96 -11.19 2.89
C LEU A 90 10.67 -10.60 4.12
N ALA A 91 10.51 -9.30 4.36
CA ALA A 91 11.04 -8.66 5.56
C ALA A 91 10.09 -7.55 6.01
N THR A 92 10.03 -7.28 7.31
CA THR A 92 9.22 -6.21 7.89
C THR A 92 9.79 -5.78 9.23
N PHE A 93 9.35 -4.63 9.76
CA PHE A 93 9.74 -4.19 11.10
C PHE A 93 8.72 -4.61 12.16
N ALA A 94 9.22 -4.64 13.41
CA ALA A 94 8.37 -4.59 14.59
C ALA A 94 8.12 -3.12 14.99
N CYS A 95 6.94 -2.82 15.53
CA CYS A 95 6.57 -1.49 16.03
C CYS A 95 6.10 -1.62 17.48
N THR A 96 6.77 -0.93 18.42
CA THR A 96 6.33 -0.88 19.83
C THR A 96 5.82 0.50 20.20
N ALA A 97 4.73 0.54 20.97
CA ALA A 97 4.14 1.76 21.47
C ALA A 97 3.80 1.62 22.95
N SER A 98 3.71 2.75 23.65
CA SER A 98 3.20 2.77 25.01
C SER A 98 1.71 2.40 25.08
N THR A 99 1.18 2.24 26.29
CA THR A 99 -0.24 1.90 26.49
C THR A 99 -1.16 3.06 26.09
N GLY A 100 -2.46 2.81 25.98
CA GLY A 100 -3.45 3.84 25.72
C GLY A 100 -3.25 4.52 24.35
N PRO A 101 -3.05 5.86 24.31
CA PRO A 101 -3.05 6.63 23.05
C PRO A 101 -1.96 6.19 22.07
N GLY A 102 -0.76 5.86 22.56
CA GLY A 102 0.32 5.40 21.68
C GLY A 102 -0.04 4.09 20.98
N SER A 103 -0.71 3.19 21.69
CA SER A 103 -1.24 1.96 21.10
C SER A 103 -2.35 2.27 20.09
N THR A 104 -3.36 3.08 20.45
CA THR A 104 -4.47 3.37 19.53
C THR A 104 -4.03 4.09 18.25
N ASN A 105 -2.95 4.88 18.29
CA ASN A 105 -2.39 5.53 17.11
C ASN A 105 -1.92 4.52 16.04
N MET A 106 -1.57 3.28 16.40
CA MET A 106 -1.17 2.25 15.42
C MET A 106 -2.36 1.61 14.68
N ILE A 107 -3.61 1.75 15.15
CA ILE A 107 -4.76 1.00 14.63
C ILE A 107 -4.99 1.29 13.14
N THR A 108 -4.91 2.55 12.72
CA THR A 108 -5.07 2.92 11.30
C THR A 108 -3.98 2.29 10.43
N GLY A 109 -2.74 2.25 10.92
CA GLY A 109 -1.64 1.57 10.25
C GLY A 109 -1.85 0.05 10.17
N ALA A 110 -2.37 -0.56 11.23
CA ALA A 110 -2.70 -1.99 11.26
C ALA A 110 -3.77 -2.34 10.20
N ALA A 111 -4.82 -1.51 10.13
CA ALA A 111 -5.88 -1.64 9.13
C ALA A 111 -5.32 -1.52 7.70
N LEU A 112 -4.44 -0.54 7.46
CA LEU A 112 -3.76 -0.38 6.17
C LEU A 112 -2.95 -1.61 5.80
N ALA A 113 -2.06 -2.07 6.70
CA ALA A 113 -1.19 -3.21 6.47
C ALA A 113 -2.00 -4.48 6.19
N THR A 114 -3.03 -4.75 6.99
CA THR A 114 -3.93 -5.91 6.81
C THR A 114 -4.74 -5.82 5.52
N THR A 115 -5.25 -4.64 5.16
CA THR A 115 -6.00 -4.42 3.91
C THR A 115 -5.10 -4.65 2.70
N ASN A 116 -3.83 -4.20 2.75
CA ASN A 116 -2.84 -4.42 1.69
C ASN A 116 -2.18 -5.81 1.73
N ARG A 117 -2.47 -6.62 2.75
CA ARG A 117 -1.79 -7.89 3.06
C ARG A 117 -0.27 -7.73 3.13
N LEU A 118 0.18 -6.75 3.91
CA LEU A 118 1.59 -6.47 4.15
C LEU A 118 1.93 -6.87 5.59
N PRO A 119 2.99 -7.67 5.81
CA PRO A 119 3.37 -8.08 7.16
C PRO A 119 3.84 -6.86 7.95
N VAL A 120 3.33 -6.68 9.17
CA VAL A 120 3.90 -5.76 10.19
C VAL A 120 3.65 -6.36 11.57
N LEU A 121 4.67 -6.42 12.42
CA LEU A 121 4.53 -6.87 13.82
C LEU A 121 4.28 -5.68 14.74
N LEU A 122 3.19 -5.70 15.49
CA LEU A 122 2.80 -4.68 16.44
C LEU A 122 2.93 -5.21 17.87
N LEU A 123 3.60 -4.43 18.71
CA LEU A 123 3.88 -4.72 20.12
C LEU A 123 3.36 -3.57 21.00
N PRO A 124 2.02 -3.31 21.01
CA PRO A 124 1.43 -2.31 21.89
C PRO A 124 1.56 -2.76 23.34
N SER A 125 1.96 -1.84 24.23
CA SER A 125 1.85 -2.11 25.66
C SER A 125 0.40 -2.18 26.12
N ASP A 126 0.17 -3.00 27.13
CA ASP A 126 -1.17 -3.18 27.71
C ASP A 126 -1.25 -2.64 29.15
N MET A 127 -2.37 -2.86 29.82
CA MET A 127 -2.53 -2.67 31.27
C MET A 127 -1.53 -3.53 32.08
N PHE A 128 -1.51 -3.39 33.41
CA PHE A 128 -0.77 -4.32 34.27
C PHE A 128 -1.52 -5.66 34.39
N ALA A 129 -0.86 -6.78 34.12
CA ALA A 129 -1.47 -8.11 34.25
C ALA A 129 -1.85 -8.40 35.71
N THR A 130 -1.06 -7.91 36.67
CA THR A 130 -1.32 -8.03 38.11
C THR A 130 -2.47 -7.15 38.61
N ARG A 131 -2.85 -6.11 37.85
CA ARG A 131 -3.85 -5.09 38.22
C ARG A 131 -3.61 -4.34 39.52
N TYR A 132 -2.41 -4.41 40.09
CA TYR A 132 -2.10 -3.68 41.32
C TYR A 132 -2.29 -2.15 41.19
N PRO A 133 -1.89 -1.50 40.07
CA PRO A 133 -2.09 -0.06 39.88
C PRO A 133 -3.38 0.28 39.14
N ASP A 134 -4.36 -0.63 39.03
CA ASP A 134 -5.57 -0.46 38.23
C ASP A 134 -6.48 0.69 38.76
N PRO A 135 -6.96 1.62 37.89
CA PRO A 135 -6.54 1.84 36.51
C PRO A 135 -5.17 2.52 36.45
N VAL A 136 -4.25 1.93 35.67
CA VAL A 136 -2.96 2.59 35.43
C VAL A 136 -3.18 3.83 34.56
N LEU A 137 -2.31 4.84 34.70
CA LEU A 137 -2.27 5.99 33.80
C LEU A 137 -2.34 5.52 32.32
N GLN A 138 -3.16 6.18 31.50
CA GLN A 138 -3.44 5.86 30.10
C GLN A 138 -4.25 4.56 29.83
N GLN A 139 -4.68 3.82 30.85
CA GLN A 139 -5.65 2.75 30.68
C GLN A 139 -7.05 3.30 30.35
N LEU A 140 -7.79 2.61 29.47
CA LEU A 140 -9.22 2.83 29.31
C LEU A 140 -9.93 2.28 30.55
N GLU A 141 -10.37 3.17 31.45
CA GLU A 141 -11.21 2.79 32.58
C GLU A 141 -12.59 2.36 32.06
N ASP A 142 -12.87 1.06 32.08
CA ASP A 142 -14.07 0.47 31.49
C ASP A 142 -14.92 -0.25 32.55
N THR A 143 -16.21 0.07 32.59
CA THR A 143 -17.15 -0.49 33.58
C THR A 143 -17.67 -1.89 33.21
N ARG A 144 -17.42 -2.37 31.99
CA ARG A 144 -17.94 -3.65 31.47
C ARG A 144 -17.06 -4.84 31.84
N GLY A 145 -15.77 -4.61 32.09
CA GLY A 145 -14.83 -5.66 32.47
C GLY A 145 -13.43 -5.12 32.73
N GLY A 146 -12.74 -5.70 33.72
CA GLY A 146 -11.39 -5.28 34.10
C GLY A 146 -10.28 -5.80 33.17
N ASP A 147 -10.62 -6.58 32.14
CA ASP A 147 -9.70 -7.09 31.10
C ASP A 147 -9.89 -6.39 29.74
N VAL A 148 -10.87 -5.49 29.63
CA VAL A 148 -11.13 -4.72 28.41
C VAL A 148 -10.08 -3.62 28.30
N THR A 149 -9.35 -3.58 27.19
CA THR A 149 -8.37 -2.52 26.94
C THR A 149 -8.54 -1.95 25.55
N VAL A 150 -7.99 -0.75 25.30
CA VAL A 150 -8.01 -0.13 23.97
C VAL A 150 -7.41 -1.04 22.90
N ASN A 151 -6.53 -1.97 23.30
CA ASN A 151 -5.88 -2.90 22.39
C ASN A 151 -6.84 -3.95 21.80
N ASP A 152 -8.02 -4.17 22.39
CA ASP A 152 -9.01 -5.06 21.77
C ASP A 152 -9.49 -4.54 20.40
N ALA A 153 -9.32 -3.24 20.12
CA ALA A 153 -9.57 -2.64 18.81
C ALA A 153 -8.59 -3.14 17.71
N PHE A 154 -7.47 -3.78 18.06
CA PHE A 154 -6.58 -4.41 17.07
C PHE A 154 -7.11 -5.73 16.51
N ARG A 155 -8.02 -6.41 17.21
CA ARG A 155 -8.57 -7.71 16.80
C ARG A 155 -9.16 -7.70 15.37
N PRO A 156 -10.02 -6.74 14.97
CA PRO A 156 -10.56 -6.72 13.61
C PRO A 156 -9.54 -6.35 12.53
N VAL A 157 -8.42 -5.71 12.90
CA VAL A 157 -7.43 -5.19 11.96
C VAL A 157 -6.11 -5.97 11.99
N SER A 158 -6.05 -7.08 12.72
CA SER A 158 -4.89 -7.97 12.79
C SER A 158 -5.25 -9.37 12.29
N LYS A 159 -4.32 -9.99 11.56
CA LYS A 159 -4.42 -11.40 11.11
C LYS A 159 -4.19 -12.38 12.24
N TYR A 160 -3.45 -11.96 13.26
CA TYR A 160 -3.27 -12.67 14.51
C TYR A 160 -3.17 -11.66 15.65
N PHE A 161 -3.85 -11.94 16.76
CA PHE A 161 -3.87 -11.11 17.95
C PHE A 161 -3.69 -12.01 19.17
N ASP A 162 -2.78 -11.64 20.08
CA ASP A 162 -2.64 -12.28 21.39
C ASP A 162 -2.24 -11.26 22.47
N ARG A 163 -2.49 -11.59 23.74
CA ARG A 163 -2.16 -10.75 24.90
C ARG A 163 -1.32 -11.55 25.89
N ILE A 164 -0.08 -11.12 26.09
CA ILE A 164 0.93 -11.86 26.84
C ILE A 164 0.87 -11.49 28.33
N THR A 165 -0.14 -11.99 29.03
CA THR A 165 -0.37 -11.78 30.47
C THR A 165 0.57 -12.54 31.41
N ARG A 166 1.36 -13.48 30.89
CA ARG A 166 2.45 -14.17 31.62
C ARG A 166 3.62 -14.44 30.67
N PRO A 167 4.88 -14.46 31.15
CA PRO A 167 6.05 -14.63 30.28
C PRO A 167 5.96 -15.85 29.35
N GLU A 168 5.58 -17.02 29.85
CA GLU A 168 5.58 -18.25 29.06
C GLU A 168 4.58 -18.26 27.89
N GLN A 169 3.58 -17.37 27.89
CA GLN A 169 2.65 -17.19 26.78
C GLN A 169 3.33 -16.64 25.52
N LEU A 170 4.48 -15.95 25.66
CA LEU A 170 5.22 -15.40 24.53
C LEU A 170 5.69 -16.49 23.56
N ILE A 171 6.03 -17.70 24.05
CA ILE A 171 6.60 -18.76 23.23
C ILE A 171 5.66 -19.16 22.07
N PRO A 172 4.43 -19.65 22.34
CA PRO A 172 3.50 -20.00 21.27
C PRO A 172 3.07 -18.76 20.46
N ALA A 173 2.87 -17.61 21.10
CA ALA A 173 2.39 -16.41 20.44
C ALA A 173 3.40 -15.83 19.43
N ALA A 174 4.69 -15.80 19.78
CA ALA A 174 5.75 -15.33 18.90
C ALA A 174 5.96 -16.25 17.70
N LEU A 175 5.84 -17.57 17.88
CA LEU A 175 5.91 -18.53 16.77
C LEU A 175 4.69 -18.42 15.84
N ALA A 176 3.49 -18.26 16.40
CA ALA A 176 2.28 -18.02 15.62
C ALA A 176 2.36 -16.70 14.85
N ALA A 177 2.93 -15.65 15.46
CA ALA A 177 3.15 -14.37 14.80
C ALA A 177 4.06 -14.51 13.58
N MET A 178 5.21 -15.18 13.71
CA MET A 178 6.12 -15.37 12.57
C MET A 178 5.45 -16.19 11.45
N ARG A 179 4.73 -17.28 11.79
CA ARG A 179 3.96 -18.08 10.83
C ARG A 179 3.04 -17.22 9.98
N VAL A 180 2.26 -16.32 10.60
CA VAL A 180 1.31 -15.46 9.91
C VAL A 180 2.01 -14.38 9.08
N LEU A 181 3.07 -13.76 9.61
CA LEU A 181 3.82 -12.73 8.89
C LEU A 181 4.43 -13.29 7.58
N THR A 182 4.88 -14.54 7.59
CA THR A 182 5.55 -15.18 6.45
C THR A 182 4.63 -15.96 5.50
N ASP A 183 3.32 -16.02 5.79
CA ASP A 183 2.37 -16.73 4.95
C ASP A 183 1.86 -15.84 3.78
N PRO A 184 2.08 -16.21 2.50
CA PRO A 184 1.66 -15.39 1.36
C PRO A 184 0.15 -15.09 1.28
N ALA A 185 -0.70 -15.96 1.84
CA ALA A 185 -2.15 -15.84 1.80
C ALA A 185 -2.71 -15.16 3.06
N GLU A 186 -2.15 -15.45 4.24
CA GLU A 186 -2.67 -14.96 5.52
C GLU A 186 -2.07 -13.63 5.98
N THR A 187 -0.90 -13.23 5.46
CA THR A 187 -0.12 -12.09 5.99
C THR A 187 -0.88 -10.75 6.04
N GLY A 188 -0.46 -9.92 6.98
CA GLY A 188 -1.05 -8.63 7.36
C GLY A 188 -0.46 -8.15 8.69
N ALA A 189 -1.13 -7.23 9.38
CA ALA A 189 -0.69 -6.84 10.72
C ALA A 189 -0.86 -8.00 11.71
N VAL A 190 0.12 -8.20 12.58
CA VAL A 190 0.06 -9.14 13.70
C VAL A 190 0.29 -8.36 14.99
N THR A 191 -0.55 -8.57 16.00
CA THR A 191 -0.50 -7.80 17.24
C THR A 191 -0.25 -8.72 18.43
N LEU A 192 0.85 -8.49 19.17
CA LEU A 192 1.11 -9.13 20.45
C LEU A 192 1.13 -8.06 21.54
N CYS A 193 0.07 -7.98 22.33
CA CYS A 193 -0.03 -7.01 23.41
C CYS A 193 0.85 -7.41 24.59
N LEU A 194 1.60 -6.43 25.13
CA LEU A 194 2.58 -6.65 26.20
C LEU A 194 2.20 -5.84 27.46
N PRO A 195 1.56 -6.44 28.47
CA PRO A 195 1.37 -5.83 29.79
C PRO A 195 2.67 -5.26 30.37
N GLN A 196 2.58 -4.08 30.99
CA GLN A 196 3.77 -3.30 31.39
C GLN A 196 4.66 -4.06 32.40
N ASP A 197 4.03 -4.70 33.38
CA ASP A 197 4.69 -5.52 34.40
C ASP A 197 5.30 -6.79 33.80
N VAL A 198 4.56 -7.49 32.92
CA VAL A 198 5.04 -8.72 32.29
C VAL A 198 6.29 -8.47 31.45
N GLN A 199 6.42 -7.31 30.81
CA GLN A 199 7.63 -6.97 30.05
C GLN A 199 8.91 -6.97 30.92
N ALA A 200 8.79 -6.58 32.19
CA ALA A 200 9.91 -6.52 33.14
C ALA A 200 10.09 -7.82 33.94
N GLU A 201 9.14 -8.75 33.88
CA GLU A 201 9.19 -10.00 34.61
C GLU A 201 10.28 -10.94 34.06
N ALA A 202 11.13 -11.45 34.95
CA ALA A 202 12.19 -12.40 34.61
C ALA A 202 11.68 -13.84 34.62
N PHE A 203 12.00 -14.58 33.56
CA PHE A 203 11.60 -15.96 33.35
C PHE A 203 12.80 -16.82 32.90
N ASP A 204 12.78 -18.10 33.22
CA ASP A 204 13.78 -19.08 32.77
C ASP A 204 13.37 -19.65 31.41
N TRP A 205 13.79 -18.98 30.34
CA TRP A 205 13.40 -19.30 28.98
C TRP A 205 14.17 -20.53 28.48
N PRO A 206 13.52 -21.48 27.79
CA PRO A 206 14.23 -22.55 27.11
C PRO A 206 15.21 -21.96 26.08
N ALA A 207 16.49 -22.34 26.13
CA ALA A 207 17.52 -21.77 25.23
C ALA A 207 17.16 -21.93 23.75
N GLY A 208 16.49 -23.04 23.39
CA GLY A 208 15.99 -23.30 22.04
C GLY A 208 14.95 -22.29 21.54
N PHE A 209 14.30 -21.52 22.41
CA PHE A 209 13.40 -20.43 21.99
C PHE A 209 14.15 -19.34 21.19
N PHE A 210 15.43 -19.12 21.50
CA PHE A 210 16.27 -18.12 20.82
C PHE A 210 17.11 -18.68 19.68
N ALA A 211 16.91 -19.95 19.32
CA ALA A 211 17.59 -20.55 18.19
C ALA A 211 17.26 -19.77 16.91
N ARG A 212 18.28 -19.59 16.07
CA ARG A 212 18.11 -19.06 14.71
C ARG A 212 17.04 -19.87 13.98
N ARG A 213 16.05 -19.17 13.43
CA ARG A 213 14.97 -19.77 12.64
C ARG A 213 14.87 -19.13 11.28
N VAL A 214 14.77 -19.98 10.27
CA VAL A 214 14.50 -19.60 8.89
C VAL A 214 13.08 -20.03 8.57
N TRP A 215 12.22 -19.05 8.27
CA TRP A 215 10.83 -19.25 7.88
C TRP A 215 10.76 -19.32 6.36
N HIS A 216 10.50 -20.51 5.84
CA HIS A 216 10.33 -20.71 4.40
C HIS A 216 9.00 -20.08 3.94
N VAL A 217 9.07 -19.17 2.96
CA VAL A 217 7.90 -18.58 2.31
C VAL A 217 7.56 -19.44 1.09
N PRO A 218 6.47 -20.24 1.15
CA PRO A 218 6.23 -21.29 0.16
C PRO A 218 5.75 -20.75 -1.18
N ARG A 219 5.97 -21.56 -2.23
CA ARG A 219 5.32 -21.44 -3.53
C ARG A 219 4.41 -22.64 -3.77
N PRO A 220 3.13 -22.59 -3.34
CA PRO A 220 2.23 -23.71 -3.54
C PRO A 220 2.05 -24.00 -5.04
N ALA A 221 2.36 -25.23 -5.44
CA ALA A 221 2.17 -25.70 -6.80
C ALA A 221 0.67 -25.84 -7.14
N PRO A 222 0.27 -25.61 -8.39
CA PRO A 222 -1.12 -25.78 -8.79
C PRO A 222 -1.52 -27.25 -8.89
N GLU A 223 -2.79 -27.54 -8.58
CA GLU A 223 -3.40 -28.84 -8.89
C GLU A 223 -3.48 -29.02 -10.42
N PRO A 224 -2.92 -30.11 -11.00
CA PRO A 224 -2.93 -30.32 -12.45
C PRO A 224 -4.34 -30.29 -13.08
N ALA A 225 -5.34 -30.85 -12.41
CA ALA A 225 -6.72 -30.84 -12.90
C ALA A 225 -7.34 -29.43 -12.90
N ALA A 226 -6.95 -28.55 -11.96
CA ALA A 226 -7.40 -27.17 -11.95
C ALA A 226 -6.80 -26.37 -13.11
N ILE A 227 -5.52 -26.61 -13.42
CA ILE A 227 -4.81 -26.03 -14.58
C ILE A 227 -5.44 -26.50 -15.89
N ALA A 228 -5.74 -27.79 -16.03
CA ALA A 228 -6.39 -28.32 -17.23
C ALA A 228 -7.77 -27.67 -17.48
N ARG A 229 -8.61 -27.52 -16.44
CA ARG A 229 -9.90 -26.81 -16.53
C ARG A 229 -9.74 -25.34 -16.91
N ALA A 230 -8.77 -24.66 -16.30
CA ALA A 230 -8.47 -23.27 -16.63
C ALA A 230 -8.02 -23.11 -18.09
N ALA A 231 -7.13 -23.99 -18.57
CA ALA A 231 -6.66 -23.99 -19.95
C ALA A 231 -7.77 -24.35 -20.95
N GLU A 232 -8.69 -25.24 -20.62
CA GLU A 232 -9.87 -25.54 -21.45
C GLU A 232 -10.70 -24.28 -21.70
N VAL A 233 -11.02 -23.51 -20.66
CA VAL A 233 -11.73 -22.23 -20.80
C VAL A 233 -10.92 -21.24 -21.64
N LEU A 234 -9.64 -21.06 -21.31
CA LEU A 234 -8.77 -20.09 -22.02
C LEU A 234 -8.64 -20.40 -23.51
N ARG A 235 -8.55 -21.68 -23.91
CA ARG A 235 -8.47 -22.07 -25.32
C ARG A 235 -9.72 -21.70 -26.14
N THR A 236 -10.87 -21.53 -25.50
CA THR A 236 -12.11 -21.10 -26.16
C THR A 236 -12.23 -19.59 -26.35
N ALA A 237 -11.37 -18.81 -25.67
CA ALA A 237 -11.43 -17.36 -25.65
C ALA A 237 -11.07 -16.76 -27.01
N ARG A 238 -11.87 -15.79 -27.46
CA ARG A 238 -11.60 -14.99 -28.67
C ARG A 238 -11.06 -13.61 -28.33
N ARG A 239 -11.50 -13.03 -27.21
CA ARG A 239 -11.05 -11.72 -26.70
C ARG A 239 -10.67 -11.85 -25.22
N PRO A 240 -9.66 -12.67 -24.87
CA PRO A 240 -9.22 -12.79 -23.49
C PRO A 240 -8.52 -11.51 -23.01
N LEU A 241 -8.58 -11.26 -21.70
CA LEU A 241 -7.82 -10.19 -21.02
C LEU A 241 -7.18 -10.73 -19.74
N VAL A 242 -5.90 -10.45 -19.51
CA VAL A 242 -5.26 -10.70 -18.21
C VAL A 242 -5.44 -9.48 -17.31
N VAL A 243 -5.80 -9.72 -16.05
CA VAL A 243 -5.76 -8.72 -14.97
C VAL A 243 -4.68 -9.09 -13.97
N ALA A 244 -3.53 -8.42 -14.06
CA ALA A 244 -2.37 -8.64 -13.21
C ALA A 244 -2.50 -7.88 -11.87
N GLY A 245 -2.59 -8.63 -10.79
CA GLY A 245 -2.62 -8.13 -9.42
C GLY A 245 -1.25 -8.10 -8.75
N GLY A 246 -1.22 -7.60 -7.51
CA GLY A 246 0.01 -7.57 -6.71
C GLY A 246 0.61 -8.95 -6.43
N GLY A 247 -0.18 -10.02 -6.48
CA GLY A 247 0.35 -11.38 -6.35
C GLY A 247 1.39 -11.73 -7.43
N VAL A 248 1.33 -11.14 -8.62
CA VAL A 248 2.37 -11.31 -9.65
C VAL A 248 3.68 -10.68 -9.20
N VAL A 249 3.63 -9.46 -8.65
CA VAL A 249 4.79 -8.72 -8.13
C VAL A 249 5.39 -9.47 -6.95
N TYR A 250 4.59 -9.75 -5.91
CA TYR A 250 5.09 -10.39 -4.69
C TYR A 250 5.65 -11.79 -4.94
N SER A 251 5.07 -12.54 -5.88
CA SER A 251 5.61 -13.83 -6.34
C SER A 251 6.90 -13.69 -7.13
N GLY A 252 7.24 -12.51 -7.65
CA GLY A 252 8.31 -12.33 -8.64
C GLY A 252 8.01 -13.07 -9.94
N ALA A 253 6.76 -13.04 -10.40
CA ALA A 253 6.27 -13.78 -11.57
C ALA A 253 6.21 -12.94 -12.85
N GLY A 254 6.86 -11.77 -12.89
CA GLY A 254 6.83 -10.85 -14.03
C GLY A 254 7.39 -11.47 -15.32
N GLU A 255 8.47 -12.23 -15.22
CA GLU A 255 9.04 -12.97 -16.36
C GLU A 255 8.05 -14.01 -16.91
N GLN A 256 7.42 -14.81 -16.04
CA GLN A 256 6.45 -15.83 -16.46
C GLN A 256 5.18 -15.20 -17.03
N LEU A 257 4.77 -14.03 -16.54
CA LEU A 257 3.68 -13.26 -17.13
C LEU A 257 4.06 -12.76 -18.53
N ALA A 258 5.28 -12.27 -18.73
CA ALA A 258 5.78 -11.85 -20.04
C ALA A 258 5.89 -13.04 -21.01
N GLU A 259 6.37 -14.19 -20.56
CA GLU A 259 6.40 -15.43 -21.35
C GLU A 259 5.00 -15.84 -21.82
N LEU A 260 4.00 -15.86 -20.91
CA LEU A 260 2.61 -16.13 -21.26
C LEU A 260 2.08 -15.13 -22.29
N ALA A 261 2.28 -13.82 -22.04
CA ALA A 261 1.82 -12.76 -22.92
C ALA A 261 2.45 -12.85 -24.32
N ASN A 262 3.76 -13.13 -24.40
CA ASN A 262 4.46 -13.31 -25.67
C ASN A 262 4.02 -14.57 -26.42
N ALA A 263 3.81 -15.67 -25.69
CA ALA A 263 3.42 -16.93 -26.28
C ALA A 263 2.01 -16.90 -26.84
N THR A 264 1.09 -16.20 -26.17
CA THR A 264 -0.35 -16.23 -26.47
C THR A 264 -0.88 -14.97 -27.16
N GLY A 265 -0.19 -13.83 -26.99
CA GLY A 265 -0.62 -12.51 -27.48
C GLY A 265 -1.76 -11.87 -26.68
N VAL A 266 -2.12 -12.41 -25.52
CA VAL A 266 -3.21 -11.88 -24.69
C VAL A 266 -2.81 -10.52 -24.07
N PRO A 267 -3.64 -9.46 -24.19
CA PRO A 267 -3.36 -8.19 -23.54
C PRO A 267 -3.39 -8.30 -22.02
N VAL A 268 -2.59 -7.47 -21.35
CA VAL A 268 -2.37 -7.49 -19.90
C VAL A 268 -2.67 -6.10 -19.34
N ALA A 269 -3.72 -6.02 -18.53
CA ALA A 269 -4.04 -4.87 -17.72
C ALA A 269 -3.55 -5.05 -16.28
N ASP A 270 -3.27 -3.96 -15.59
CA ASP A 270 -2.77 -3.97 -14.22
C ASP A 270 -3.72 -3.34 -13.19
N THR A 271 -3.70 -3.88 -11.98
CA THR A 271 -4.24 -3.19 -10.80
C THR A 271 -3.18 -2.24 -10.23
N HIS A 272 -3.54 -1.31 -9.34
CA HIS A 272 -2.53 -0.51 -8.61
C HIS A 272 -1.41 -1.35 -7.99
N ALA A 273 -1.74 -2.50 -7.40
CA ALA A 273 -0.75 -3.36 -6.75
C ALA A 273 0.07 -4.21 -7.74
N GLY A 274 -0.46 -4.44 -8.96
CA GLY A 274 0.20 -5.21 -10.01
C GLY A 274 0.96 -4.37 -11.03
N LYS A 275 0.86 -3.04 -10.96
CA LYS A 275 1.50 -2.14 -11.90
C LYS A 275 3.01 -2.33 -11.91
N GLY A 276 3.59 -2.46 -13.10
CA GLY A 276 5.00 -2.79 -13.31
C GLY A 276 5.31 -4.29 -13.30
N ALA A 277 4.34 -5.18 -13.00
CA ALA A 277 4.54 -6.63 -13.14
C ALA A 277 4.85 -7.04 -14.58
N LEU A 278 4.24 -6.34 -15.54
CA LEU A 278 4.65 -6.32 -16.94
C LEU A 278 5.15 -4.89 -17.25
N PRO A 279 6.33 -4.71 -17.84
CA PRO A 279 6.83 -3.39 -18.20
C PRO A 279 5.85 -2.63 -19.11
N ALA A 280 5.68 -1.32 -18.87
CA ALA A 280 4.72 -0.49 -19.59
C ALA A 280 4.96 -0.37 -21.11
N ASP A 281 6.17 -0.70 -21.58
CA ASP A 281 6.56 -0.73 -22.99
C ASP A 281 6.43 -2.13 -23.63
N HIS A 282 6.04 -3.14 -22.86
CA HIS A 282 5.76 -4.46 -23.40
C HIS A 282 4.59 -4.40 -24.41
N PRO A 283 4.66 -5.09 -25.57
CA PRO A 283 3.63 -5.00 -26.62
C PRO A 283 2.21 -5.39 -26.17
N CYS A 284 2.11 -6.24 -25.15
CA CYS A 284 0.84 -6.68 -24.57
C CYS A 284 0.36 -5.82 -23.38
N ALA A 285 1.14 -4.84 -22.90
CA ALA A 285 0.72 -4.00 -21.78
C ALA A 285 -0.30 -2.95 -22.23
N VAL A 286 -1.46 -2.91 -21.56
CA VAL A 286 -2.57 -1.97 -21.88
C VAL A 286 -2.87 -0.97 -20.76
N GLY A 287 -2.11 -1.05 -19.66
CA GLY A 287 -2.17 -0.13 -18.53
C GLY A 287 -3.16 -0.53 -17.45
N GLY A 288 -3.48 0.41 -16.57
CA GLY A 288 -4.36 0.17 -15.42
C GLY A 288 -5.82 -0.07 -15.82
N ILE A 289 -6.52 -0.96 -15.12
CA ILE A 289 -7.97 -1.23 -15.31
C ILE A 289 -8.82 -0.66 -14.17
N GLY A 290 -10.06 -0.29 -14.47
CA GLY A 290 -11.09 -0.01 -13.47
C GLY A 290 -11.61 1.45 -13.48
N SER A 291 -12.16 1.92 -12.36
CA SER A 291 -12.65 3.30 -12.18
C SER A 291 -11.57 4.33 -12.52
N THR A 292 -10.32 4.03 -12.18
CA THR A 292 -9.12 4.83 -12.48
C THR A 292 -8.26 4.19 -13.58
N GLY A 293 -8.86 3.36 -14.43
CA GLY A 293 -8.20 2.67 -15.53
C GLY A 293 -8.03 3.51 -16.79
N THR A 294 -7.10 3.09 -17.65
CA THR A 294 -6.90 3.66 -18.97
C THR A 294 -8.10 3.34 -19.86
N ALA A 295 -8.42 4.22 -20.81
CA ALA A 295 -9.45 3.93 -21.80
C ALA A 295 -9.14 2.65 -22.61
N ALA A 296 -7.86 2.35 -22.83
CA ALA A 296 -7.41 1.14 -23.51
C ALA A 296 -7.77 -0.14 -22.74
N ALA A 297 -7.41 -0.20 -21.44
CA ALA A 297 -7.70 -1.37 -20.61
C ALA A 297 -9.20 -1.56 -20.39
N ASN A 298 -9.93 -0.47 -20.15
CA ASN A 298 -11.38 -0.52 -19.91
C ASN A 298 -12.16 -0.90 -21.18
N ALA A 299 -11.76 -0.45 -22.37
CA ALA A 299 -12.37 -0.89 -23.63
C ALA A 299 -12.18 -2.40 -23.86
N LEU A 300 -10.96 -2.91 -23.64
CA LEU A 300 -10.67 -4.34 -23.76
C LEU A 300 -11.43 -5.16 -22.70
N ALA A 301 -11.55 -4.65 -21.47
CA ALA A 301 -12.33 -5.30 -20.42
C ALA A 301 -13.82 -5.35 -20.75
N ALA A 302 -14.37 -4.29 -21.36
CA ALA A 302 -15.76 -4.25 -21.79
C ALA A 302 -16.07 -5.34 -22.84
N GLU A 303 -15.11 -5.63 -23.72
CA GLU A 303 -15.25 -6.61 -24.81
C GLU A 303 -14.88 -8.06 -24.43
N ALA A 304 -14.19 -8.24 -23.30
CA ALA A 304 -13.57 -9.51 -22.94
C ALA A 304 -14.59 -10.65 -22.78
N ASP A 305 -14.32 -11.80 -23.39
CA ASP A 305 -15.12 -13.03 -23.19
C ASP A 305 -14.54 -13.94 -22.12
N VAL A 306 -13.22 -13.89 -21.89
CA VAL A 306 -12.55 -14.55 -20.76
C VAL A 306 -11.60 -13.60 -20.06
N VAL A 307 -11.70 -13.50 -18.74
CA VAL A 307 -10.77 -12.73 -17.91
C VAL A 307 -9.89 -13.68 -17.10
N LEU A 308 -8.57 -13.59 -17.28
CA LEU A 308 -7.58 -14.29 -16.47
C LEU A 308 -7.09 -13.38 -15.34
N GLY A 309 -7.65 -13.53 -14.14
CA GLY A 309 -7.19 -12.83 -12.94
C GLY A 309 -5.98 -13.52 -12.33
N ILE A 310 -4.86 -12.80 -12.17
CA ILE A 310 -3.64 -13.38 -11.57
C ILE A 310 -3.25 -12.56 -10.35
N GLY A 311 -3.31 -13.18 -9.17
CA GLY A 311 -2.89 -12.54 -7.93
C GLY A 311 -3.67 -11.26 -7.60
N THR A 312 -4.90 -11.15 -8.10
CA THR A 312 -5.79 -9.98 -7.94
C THR A 312 -6.95 -10.32 -7.01
N ARG A 313 -7.43 -9.31 -6.29
CA ARG A 313 -8.59 -9.43 -5.39
C ARG A 313 -9.85 -8.81 -5.97
N TYR A 314 -9.79 -8.26 -7.19
CA TYR A 314 -10.91 -7.55 -7.83
C TYR A 314 -11.61 -6.55 -6.89
N SER A 315 -10.84 -5.61 -6.34
CA SER A 315 -11.43 -4.54 -5.53
C SER A 315 -12.39 -3.68 -6.35
N ASP A 316 -13.26 -2.94 -5.65
CA ASP A 316 -14.26 -2.03 -6.23
C ASP A 316 -13.71 -1.24 -7.43
N PHE A 317 -12.63 -0.49 -7.21
CA PHE A 317 -11.96 0.29 -8.25
C PHE A 317 -11.51 -0.56 -9.44
N THR A 318 -10.91 -1.73 -9.22
CA THR A 318 -10.45 -2.62 -10.30
C THR A 318 -11.59 -3.08 -11.21
N THR A 319 -12.78 -3.25 -10.64
CA THR A 319 -13.98 -3.72 -11.36
C THR A 319 -14.86 -2.57 -11.89
N ALA A 320 -14.49 -1.32 -11.61
CA ALA A 320 -15.36 -0.16 -11.78
C ALA A 320 -16.74 -0.36 -11.16
N SER A 321 -16.77 -0.79 -9.90
CA SER A 321 -18.01 -1.18 -9.20
C SER A 321 -18.85 -2.19 -9.97
N HIS A 322 -18.17 -3.23 -10.48
CA HIS A 322 -18.73 -4.27 -11.35
C HIS A 322 -19.37 -3.79 -12.68
N THR A 323 -18.86 -2.71 -13.27
CA THR A 323 -19.32 -2.24 -14.60
C THR A 323 -18.29 -2.42 -15.72
N VAL A 324 -17.01 -2.61 -15.40
CA VAL A 324 -15.94 -2.58 -16.41
C VAL A 324 -15.98 -3.78 -17.38
N PHE A 325 -16.40 -4.95 -16.90
CA PHE A 325 -16.57 -6.13 -17.73
C PHE A 325 -17.97 -6.13 -18.31
N GLY A 326 -18.11 -5.74 -19.57
CA GLY A 326 -19.38 -5.43 -20.24
C GLY A 326 -20.01 -6.58 -21.02
N ASN A 327 -19.21 -7.53 -21.51
CA ASN A 327 -19.70 -8.68 -22.27
C ASN A 327 -20.58 -9.60 -21.39
N PRO A 328 -21.88 -9.80 -21.70
CA PRO A 328 -22.79 -10.60 -20.87
C PRO A 328 -22.35 -12.04 -20.65
N ASP A 329 -21.53 -12.59 -21.56
CA ASP A 329 -21.05 -13.98 -21.52
C ASP A 329 -19.62 -14.09 -20.94
N VAL A 330 -19.11 -13.05 -20.26
CA VAL A 330 -17.76 -13.05 -19.69
C VAL A 330 -17.57 -14.17 -18.67
N THR A 331 -16.51 -14.96 -18.85
CA THR A 331 -16.11 -16.02 -17.91
C THR A 331 -14.80 -15.65 -17.22
N PHE A 332 -14.65 -16.01 -15.95
CA PHE A 332 -13.43 -15.74 -15.18
C PHE A 332 -12.62 -17.01 -14.93
N VAL A 333 -11.31 -16.89 -15.04
CA VAL A 333 -10.31 -17.87 -14.60
C VAL A 333 -9.38 -17.16 -13.64
N ASN A 334 -9.25 -17.64 -12.41
CA ASN A 334 -8.50 -16.93 -11.38
C ASN A 334 -7.38 -17.78 -10.80
N LEU A 335 -6.13 -17.35 -11.02
CA LEU A 335 -4.92 -17.88 -10.41
C LEU A 335 -4.57 -17.04 -9.17
N ASN A 336 -4.71 -17.61 -7.98
CA ASN A 336 -4.46 -16.89 -6.73
C ASN A 336 -3.93 -17.79 -5.62
N VAL A 337 -3.04 -17.27 -4.78
CA VAL A 337 -2.56 -18.01 -3.60
C VAL A 337 -3.63 -18.09 -2.50
N ALA A 338 -4.48 -17.06 -2.41
CA ALA A 338 -5.58 -17.02 -1.47
C ALA A 338 -6.86 -17.59 -2.11
N ARG A 339 -7.39 -18.68 -1.53
CA ARG A 339 -8.62 -19.34 -2.01
C ARG A 339 -9.82 -18.39 -2.13
N LEU A 340 -9.96 -17.45 -1.18
CA LEU A 340 -11.04 -16.45 -1.19
C LEU A 340 -11.04 -15.60 -2.47
N ASP A 341 -9.87 -15.27 -3.02
CA ASP A 341 -9.78 -14.48 -4.24
C ASP A 341 -9.90 -15.34 -5.50
N ALA A 342 -9.43 -16.59 -5.44
CA ALA A 342 -9.52 -17.53 -6.57
C ALA A 342 -10.97 -17.83 -6.99
N VAL A 343 -11.95 -17.68 -6.10
CA VAL A 343 -13.37 -17.97 -6.39
C VAL A 343 -14.22 -16.75 -6.74
N LYS A 344 -13.64 -15.53 -6.71
CA LYS A 344 -14.39 -14.30 -7.01
C LYS A 344 -14.95 -14.33 -8.43
N HIS A 345 -16.12 -13.71 -8.61
CA HIS A 345 -16.79 -13.61 -9.90
C HIS A 345 -17.11 -14.97 -10.54
N SER A 346 -17.47 -15.95 -9.70
CA SER A 346 -17.78 -17.32 -10.10
C SER A 346 -16.68 -17.99 -10.95
N ALA A 347 -15.43 -17.61 -10.75
CA ALA A 347 -14.34 -18.04 -11.60
C ALA A 347 -14.05 -19.55 -11.52
N VAL A 348 -13.49 -20.09 -12.60
CA VAL A 348 -12.70 -21.32 -12.56
C VAL A 348 -11.45 -21.06 -11.73
N ALA A 349 -11.45 -21.58 -10.50
CA ALA A 349 -10.44 -21.28 -9.50
C ALA A 349 -9.18 -22.16 -9.66
N VAL A 350 -8.01 -21.51 -9.66
CA VAL A 350 -6.69 -22.13 -9.54
C VAL A 350 -6.02 -21.56 -8.29
N THR A 351 -5.93 -22.37 -7.23
CA THR A 351 -5.27 -21.95 -5.98
C THR A 351 -3.79 -22.35 -6.01
N ALA A 352 -2.91 -21.39 -6.30
CA ALA A 352 -1.47 -21.61 -6.42
C ALA A 352 -0.68 -20.30 -6.34
N ASP A 353 0.64 -20.42 -6.21
CA ASP A 353 1.57 -19.32 -6.44
C ASP A 353 1.46 -18.80 -7.87
N ALA A 354 1.60 -17.48 -8.06
CA ALA A 354 1.45 -16.88 -9.39
C ALA A 354 2.52 -17.37 -10.37
N ARG A 355 3.78 -17.53 -9.93
CA ARG A 355 4.88 -18.00 -10.78
C ARG A 355 4.65 -19.45 -11.21
N GLU A 356 4.37 -20.34 -10.28
CA GLU A 356 4.15 -21.76 -10.57
C GLU A 356 2.87 -22.01 -11.37
N GLY A 357 1.79 -21.27 -11.07
CA GLY A 357 0.56 -21.33 -11.85
C GLY A 357 0.73 -20.85 -13.28
N LEU A 358 1.47 -19.75 -13.50
CA LEU A 358 1.75 -19.24 -14.84
C LEU A 358 2.57 -20.21 -15.69
N ARG A 359 3.59 -20.86 -15.10
CA ARG A 359 4.38 -21.91 -15.78
C ARG A 359 3.51 -23.07 -16.22
N ALA A 360 2.65 -23.56 -15.33
CA ALA A 360 1.74 -24.67 -15.62
C ALA A 360 0.69 -24.30 -16.68
N LEU A 361 0.13 -23.10 -16.62
CA LEU A 361 -0.80 -22.60 -17.64
C LEU A 361 -0.14 -22.43 -19.00
N LEU A 362 1.08 -21.88 -19.06
CA LEU A 362 1.82 -21.72 -20.31
C LEU A 362 2.08 -23.07 -20.99
N ALA A 363 2.44 -24.10 -20.22
CA ALA A 363 2.66 -25.45 -20.75
C ALA A 363 1.37 -26.04 -21.36
N GLU A 364 0.22 -25.85 -20.72
CA GLU A 364 -1.06 -26.27 -21.30
C GLU A 364 -1.43 -25.44 -22.54
N LEU A 365 -1.19 -24.13 -22.52
CA LEU A 365 -1.54 -23.25 -23.64
C LEU A 365 -0.55 -23.30 -24.80
N ASP A 366 0.32 -24.32 -24.87
CA ASP A 366 1.27 -24.46 -25.97
C ASP A 366 0.56 -24.48 -27.34
N GLY A 367 1.14 -23.73 -28.28
CA GLY A 367 0.58 -23.51 -29.61
C GLY A 367 -0.69 -22.65 -29.67
N TRP A 368 -1.36 -22.33 -28.55
CA TRP A 368 -2.54 -21.49 -28.55
C TRP A 368 -2.18 -20.00 -28.53
N ARG A 369 -2.83 -19.23 -29.41
CA ARG A 369 -2.66 -17.78 -29.55
C ARG A 369 -3.99 -17.15 -29.91
N VAL A 370 -4.18 -15.92 -29.45
CA VAL A 370 -5.31 -15.11 -29.91
C VAL A 370 -5.12 -14.70 -31.38
N GLU A 371 -6.23 -14.38 -32.04
CA GLU A 371 -6.23 -13.88 -33.42
C GLU A 371 -5.36 -12.62 -33.58
N THR A 372 -4.66 -12.52 -34.70
CA THR A 372 -3.80 -11.35 -35.01
C THR A 372 -4.60 -10.05 -35.01
N SER A 373 -5.85 -10.08 -35.49
CA SER A 373 -6.73 -8.91 -35.49
C SER A 373 -7.04 -8.38 -34.09
N TYR A 374 -7.15 -9.26 -33.09
CA TYR A 374 -7.37 -8.86 -31.70
C TYR A 374 -6.10 -8.27 -31.08
N ARG A 375 -4.93 -8.85 -31.35
CA ARG A 375 -3.63 -8.29 -30.94
C ARG A 375 -3.43 -6.88 -31.51
N ASP A 376 -3.70 -6.71 -32.80
CA ASP A 376 -3.57 -5.40 -33.45
C ASP A 376 -4.56 -4.39 -32.87
N HIS A 377 -5.77 -4.82 -32.51
CA HIS A 377 -6.75 -3.98 -31.84
C HIS A 377 -6.27 -3.49 -30.47
N ALA A 378 -5.81 -4.40 -29.61
CA ALA A 378 -5.25 -4.05 -28.31
C ALA A 378 -4.02 -3.13 -28.44
N GLY A 379 -3.14 -3.42 -29.41
CA GLY A 379 -1.96 -2.60 -29.70
C GLY A 379 -2.32 -1.17 -30.15
N ARG A 380 -3.38 -1.00 -30.95
CA ARG A 380 -3.89 0.32 -31.34
C ARG A 380 -4.41 1.11 -30.15
N LEU A 381 -5.24 0.50 -29.30
CA LEU A 381 -5.76 1.15 -28.09
C LEU A 381 -4.64 1.57 -27.14
N ALA A 382 -3.64 0.70 -26.92
CA ALA A 382 -2.48 1.02 -26.10
C ALA A 382 -1.65 2.19 -26.69
N ALA A 383 -1.50 2.25 -28.01
CA ALA A 383 -0.80 3.34 -28.69
C ALA A 383 -1.54 4.68 -28.58
N GLU A 384 -2.86 4.66 -28.72
CA GLU A 384 -3.71 5.83 -28.52
C GLU A 384 -3.58 6.36 -27.08
N TRP A 385 -3.63 5.48 -26.08
CA TRP A 385 -3.46 5.89 -24.69
C TRP A 385 -2.07 6.45 -24.38
N ARG A 386 -1.00 5.91 -25.00
CA ARG A 386 0.34 6.49 -24.85
C ARG A 386 0.37 7.94 -25.33
N ARG A 387 -0.29 8.24 -26.44
CA ARG A 387 -0.46 9.61 -26.94
C ARG A 387 -1.19 10.51 -25.95
N VAL A 388 -2.31 10.04 -25.39
CA VAL A 388 -3.05 10.78 -24.35
C VAL A 388 -2.16 11.08 -23.14
N THR A 389 -1.30 10.14 -22.76
CA THR A 389 -0.34 10.33 -21.67
C THR A 389 0.65 11.45 -22.01
N ASP A 390 1.26 11.43 -23.20
CA ASP A 390 2.22 12.46 -23.64
C ASP A 390 1.56 13.85 -23.72
N GLU A 391 0.30 13.91 -24.19
CA GLU A 391 -0.51 15.13 -24.19
C GLU A 391 -0.77 15.63 -22.75
N CYS A 392 -1.08 14.75 -21.80
CA CYS A 392 -1.30 15.12 -20.40
C CYS A 392 -0.04 15.66 -19.71
N TYR A 393 1.15 15.19 -20.09
CA TYR A 393 2.43 15.64 -19.53
C TYR A 393 2.89 17.00 -20.06
N SER A 394 2.35 17.45 -21.20
CA SER A 394 2.86 18.61 -21.94
C SER A 394 1.77 19.62 -22.33
N ARG A 395 0.67 19.66 -21.57
CA ARG A 395 -0.50 20.51 -21.87
C ARG A 395 -0.18 22.00 -21.95
N GLY A 396 0.79 22.49 -21.18
CA GLY A 396 1.06 23.91 -21.02
C GLY A 396 -0.06 24.62 -20.26
N HIS A 397 -0.63 23.98 -19.23
CA HIS A 397 -1.71 24.57 -18.44
C HIS A 397 -1.20 25.78 -17.64
N GLY A 398 -2.00 26.84 -17.54
CA GLY A 398 -1.59 28.08 -16.90
C GLY A 398 -2.77 28.93 -16.43
N PRO A 399 -2.56 29.84 -15.45
CA PRO A 399 -1.26 30.31 -14.96
C PRO A 399 -0.53 29.37 -13.99
N LEU A 400 -1.24 28.42 -13.35
CA LEU A 400 -0.64 27.33 -12.56
C LEU A 400 -0.65 26.03 -13.38
N PRO A 401 0.31 25.11 -13.18
CA PRO A 401 0.36 23.85 -13.89
C PRO A 401 -0.78 22.91 -13.49
N ALA A 402 -1.12 21.99 -14.40
CA ALA A 402 -1.98 20.87 -14.07
C ALA A 402 -1.22 19.79 -13.29
N GLN A 403 -1.92 19.03 -12.45
CA GLN A 403 -1.34 17.89 -11.73
C GLN A 403 -0.70 16.86 -12.67
N THR A 404 -1.26 16.66 -13.87
CA THR A 404 -0.72 15.73 -14.86
C THR A 404 0.67 16.13 -15.37
N GLU A 405 0.96 17.43 -15.45
CA GLU A 405 2.27 17.95 -15.87
C GLU A 405 3.32 17.78 -14.75
N VAL A 406 2.91 17.86 -13.48
CA VAL A 406 3.76 17.52 -12.34
C VAL A 406 4.13 16.04 -12.37
N ILE A 407 3.15 15.15 -12.61
CA ILE A 407 3.40 13.71 -12.79
C ILE A 407 4.36 13.47 -13.95
N GLY A 408 4.19 14.19 -15.07
CA GLY A 408 5.09 14.12 -16.22
C GLY A 408 6.53 14.49 -15.87
N ALA A 409 6.73 15.64 -15.23
CA ALA A 409 8.06 16.10 -14.80
C ALA A 409 8.74 15.11 -13.84
N VAL A 410 8.00 14.54 -12.88
CA VAL A 410 8.53 13.50 -11.97
C VAL A 410 8.83 12.21 -12.72
N SER A 411 7.99 11.80 -13.67
CA SER A 411 8.22 10.61 -14.50
C SER A 411 9.45 10.76 -15.41
N GLU A 412 9.77 11.98 -15.86
CA GLU A 412 10.98 12.29 -16.64
C GLU A 412 12.23 12.30 -15.77
N ALA A 413 12.13 12.79 -14.52
CA ALA A 413 13.24 12.85 -13.57
C ALA A 413 13.58 11.47 -12.97
N ALA A 414 12.60 10.58 -12.86
CA ALA A 414 12.76 9.23 -12.34
C ALA A 414 13.48 8.32 -13.36
N GLY A 415 14.51 7.62 -12.91
CA GLY A 415 15.11 6.52 -13.66
C GLY A 415 14.20 5.30 -13.72
N GLU A 416 14.54 4.33 -14.58
CA GLU A 416 13.69 3.14 -14.84
C GLU A 416 13.34 2.32 -13.58
N ARG A 417 14.23 2.32 -12.58
CA ARG A 417 14.09 1.60 -11.31
C ARG A 417 13.68 2.50 -10.14
N ASP A 418 13.62 3.81 -10.33
CA ASP A 418 13.28 4.73 -9.25
C ASP A 418 11.80 4.60 -8.89
N VAL A 419 11.47 4.91 -7.63
CA VAL A 419 10.16 4.57 -7.06
C VAL A 419 9.30 5.80 -6.90
N VAL A 420 8.09 5.79 -7.45
CA VAL A 420 7.05 6.76 -7.12
C VAL A 420 6.17 6.27 -5.98
N ILE A 421 5.84 7.15 -5.04
CA ILE A 421 5.01 6.86 -3.88
C ILE A 421 3.83 7.83 -3.82
N ASN A 422 2.65 7.29 -3.53
CA ASN A 422 1.44 8.04 -3.20
C ASN A 422 0.41 7.14 -2.48
N ALA A 423 -0.65 7.69 -1.89
CA ALA A 423 -1.70 6.88 -1.25
C ALA A 423 -3.13 7.42 -1.37
N ALA A 424 -3.30 8.73 -1.43
CA ALA A 424 -4.63 9.33 -1.39
C ALA A 424 -4.74 10.58 -2.26
N GLY A 425 -5.98 11.03 -2.44
CA GLY A 425 -6.32 12.14 -3.32
C GLY A 425 -6.59 11.69 -4.76
N SER A 426 -6.37 12.58 -5.72
CA SER A 426 -6.60 12.33 -7.16
C SER A 426 -5.38 11.66 -7.80
N MET A 427 -4.18 11.93 -7.25
CA MET A 427 -2.92 11.39 -7.74
C MET A 427 -2.87 9.86 -7.86
N PRO A 428 -3.46 9.02 -6.98
CA PRO A 428 -3.46 7.58 -7.18
C PRO A 428 -4.07 7.19 -8.53
N GLY A 429 -5.21 7.81 -8.88
CA GLY A 429 -5.92 7.56 -10.14
C GLY A 429 -5.11 8.06 -11.33
N ASP A 430 -4.63 9.30 -11.26
CA ASP A 430 -3.80 9.89 -12.32
C ASP A 430 -2.51 9.09 -12.54
N LEU A 431 -1.86 8.64 -11.47
CA LEU A 431 -0.67 7.81 -11.54
C LEU A 431 -0.97 6.42 -12.11
N GLN A 432 -2.13 5.81 -11.82
CA GLN A 432 -2.48 4.54 -12.44
C GLN A 432 -2.64 4.68 -13.96
N MET A 433 -3.29 5.77 -14.37
CA MET A 433 -3.56 6.13 -15.76
C MET A 433 -2.29 6.51 -16.53
N LEU A 434 -1.38 7.28 -15.92
CA LEU A 434 -0.30 7.96 -16.63
C LEU A 434 1.09 7.38 -16.36
N TRP A 435 1.35 6.83 -15.16
CA TRP A 435 2.69 6.38 -14.80
C TRP A 435 3.13 5.15 -15.61
N ARG A 436 4.29 5.25 -16.25
CA ARG A 436 4.88 4.21 -17.11
C ARG A 436 5.88 3.36 -16.33
N ALA A 437 5.39 2.50 -15.44
CA ALA A 437 6.24 1.62 -14.64
C ALA A 437 6.96 0.57 -15.53
N ARG A 438 8.30 0.58 -15.51
CA ARG A 438 9.16 -0.37 -16.25
C ARG A 438 9.80 -1.44 -15.37
N ASP A 439 9.77 -1.23 -14.06
CA ASP A 439 10.26 -2.15 -13.04
C ASP A 439 9.11 -2.45 -12.05
N PRO A 440 8.97 -3.71 -11.58
CA PRO A 440 7.86 -4.12 -10.70
C PRO A 440 7.88 -3.47 -9.31
N LYS A 441 8.94 -2.73 -8.98
CA LYS A 441 9.13 -2.00 -7.74
C LYS A 441 9.11 -0.48 -7.92
N ALA A 442 9.03 0.02 -9.15
CA ALA A 442 9.02 1.46 -9.45
C ALA A 442 7.70 2.16 -9.08
N TYR A 443 6.66 1.40 -8.70
CA TYR A 443 5.33 1.94 -8.40
C TYR A 443 4.86 1.49 -7.01
N ASN A 444 4.94 2.38 -6.02
CA ASN A 444 4.46 2.13 -4.67
C ASN A 444 3.31 3.08 -4.31
N VAL A 445 2.18 2.86 -4.97
CA VAL A 445 0.92 3.53 -4.60
C VAL A 445 0.10 2.61 -3.69
N GLU A 446 -0.27 3.11 -2.51
CA GLU A 446 -1.18 2.46 -1.56
C GLU A 446 -2.61 2.89 -1.87
N TYR A 447 -3.40 2.06 -2.53
CA TYR A 447 -4.77 2.43 -2.90
C TYR A 447 -5.77 1.32 -2.57
N ALA A 448 -5.50 0.63 -1.47
CA ALA A 448 -6.34 -0.43 -0.96
C ALA A 448 -7.14 0.05 0.26
N TYR A 449 -6.50 0.82 1.13
CA TYR A 449 -7.09 1.52 2.26
C TYR A 449 -7.16 3.03 1.99
N SER A 450 -6.37 3.54 1.03
CA SER A 450 -6.29 4.94 0.62
C SER A 450 -6.05 5.87 1.81
N CYS A 451 -5.02 5.54 2.58
CA CYS A 451 -4.75 6.23 3.83
C CYS A 451 -3.93 7.50 3.61
N MET A 452 -4.57 8.66 3.77
CA MET A 452 -3.86 9.93 3.87
C MET A 452 -2.83 9.89 5.01
N GLY A 453 -1.65 10.46 4.77
CA GLY A 453 -0.51 10.45 5.70
C GLY A 453 0.42 9.25 5.56
N TYR A 454 0.17 8.33 4.62
CA TYR A 454 1.08 7.22 4.31
C TYR A 454 2.35 7.70 3.59
N GLU A 455 2.24 8.73 2.75
CA GLU A 455 3.20 9.04 1.67
C GLU A 455 4.62 9.32 2.18
N VAL A 456 4.77 10.22 3.17
CA VAL A 456 6.09 10.60 3.72
C VAL A 456 6.73 9.41 4.45
N ALA A 457 5.98 8.74 5.32
CA ALA A 457 6.44 7.55 6.05
C ALA A 457 6.82 6.40 5.09
N ALA A 458 6.03 6.22 4.03
CA ALA A 458 6.32 5.22 3.01
C ALA A 458 7.58 5.52 2.20
N GLY A 459 7.88 6.81 1.98
CA GLY A 459 9.16 7.26 1.42
C GLY A 459 10.35 6.74 2.21
N LEU A 460 10.30 6.93 3.53
CA LEU A 460 11.32 6.45 4.46
C LEU A 460 11.47 4.92 4.39
N GLY A 461 10.35 4.19 4.52
CA GLY A 461 10.37 2.72 4.50
C GLY A 461 10.86 2.13 3.18
N THR A 462 10.44 2.72 2.06
CA THR A 462 10.87 2.30 0.71
C THR A 462 12.36 2.54 0.51
N LYS A 463 12.88 3.72 0.89
CA LYS A 463 14.31 4.03 0.76
C LYS A 463 15.17 3.12 1.63
N MET A 464 14.72 2.80 2.84
CA MET A 464 15.40 1.81 3.70
C MET A 464 15.45 0.42 3.08
N ALA A 465 14.41 0.02 2.36
CA ALA A 465 14.35 -1.28 1.70
C ALA A 465 15.21 -1.37 0.42
N ALA A 466 15.42 -0.24 -0.25
CA ALA A 466 16.12 -0.12 -1.53
C ALA A 466 16.99 1.16 -1.58
N ALA A 467 18.08 1.15 -0.81
CA ALA A 467 18.96 2.31 -0.65
C ALA A 467 19.60 2.79 -1.98
N ASP A 468 19.72 1.90 -2.97
CA ASP A 468 20.29 2.16 -4.30
C ASP A 468 19.35 2.92 -5.25
N ARG A 469 18.06 3.01 -4.94
CA ARG A 469 17.04 3.64 -5.81
C ARG A 469 16.72 5.06 -5.35
N GLU A 470 16.45 5.98 -6.27
CA GLU A 470 15.81 7.25 -5.90
C GLU A 470 14.33 7.01 -5.58
N VAL A 471 13.82 7.75 -4.62
CA VAL A 471 12.44 7.62 -4.13
C VAL A 471 11.79 8.99 -4.22
N PHE A 472 10.74 9.08 -5.03
CA PHE A 472 9.93 10.26 -5.27
C PHE A 472 8.57 10.10 -4.58
N VAL A 473 8.35 10.87 -3.52
CA VAL A 473 7.07 10.91 -2.81
C VAL A 473 6.24 12.04 -3.38
N LEU A 474 5.14 11.72 -4.06
CA LEU A 474 4.13 12.68 -4.45
C LEU A 474 3.09 12.79 -3.33
N VAL A 475 2.97 13.97 -2.73
CA VAL A 475 2.07 14.20 -1.59
C VAL A 475 1.28 15.49 -1.77
N GLY A 476 -0.03 15.42 -1.57
CA GLY A 476 -0.91 16.58 -1.57
C GLY A 476 -0.86 17.31 -0.21
N ASP A 477 -1.21 18.59 -0.20
CA ASP A 477 -1.29 19.41 1.01
C ASP A 477 -2.12 18.79 2.15
N GLY A 478 -3.26 18.16 1.84
CA GLY A 478 -4.08 17.45 2.83
C GLY A 478 -3.38 16.27 3.50
N SER A 479 -2.74 15.38 2.72
CA SER A 479 -1.97 14.27 3.29
C SER A 479 -0.74 14.77 4.06
N TYR A 480 -0.08 15.82 3.56
CA TYR A 480 1.08 16.42 4.21
C TYR A 480 0.71 17.00 5.59
N LEU A 481 -0.39 17.75 5.68
CA LEU A 481 -0.89 18.32 6.93
C LEU A 481 -1.30 17.26 7.96
N MET A 482 -1.65 16.05 7.52
CA MET A 482 -1.98 14.94 8.43
C MET A 482 -0.73 14.32 9.06
N LEU A 483 0.32 14.04 8.27
CA LEU A 483 1.47 13.26 8.75
C LEU A 483 2.79 13.55 8.01
N SER A 484 3.37 14.72 8.25
CA SER A 484 4.69 15.12 7.69
C SER A 484 5.88 14.86 8.64
N SER A 485 5.62 14.43 9.87
CA SER A 485 6.61 14.41 10.96
C SER A 485 7.83 13.50 10.70
N GLU A 486 7.69 12.47 9.88
CA GLU A 486 8.81 11.57 9.53
C GLU A 486 9.88 12.23 8.64
N LEU A 487 9.67 13.46 8.16
CA LEU A 487 10.75 14.30 7.67
C LEU A 487 11.89 14.40 8.68
N VAL A 488 11.56 14.58 9.96
CA VAL A 488 12.55 14.68 11.06
C VAL A 488 13.32 13.37 11.20
N THR A 489 12.64 12.23 11.03
CA THR A 489 13.26 10.90 11.09
C THR A 489 14.23 10.70 9.91
N MET A 490 13.82 11.05 8.69
CA MET A 490 14.70 11.00 7.52
C MET A 490 15.98 11.82 7.74
N ILE A 491 15.85 13.01 8.33
CA ILE A 491 16.99 13.89 8.62
C ILE A 491 17.90 13.29 9.70
N SER A 492 17.33 12.81 10.81
CA SER A 492 18.13 12.24 11.91
C SER A 492 18.86 10.95 11.51
N GLU A 493 18.27 10.16 10.62
CA GLU A 493 18.85 8.91 10.11
C GLU A 493 19.72 9.11 8.86
N GLY A 494 19.78 10.33 8.29
CA GLY A 494 20.51 10.60 7.05
C GLY A 494 19.94 9.87 5.83
N ILE A 495 18.64 9.58 5.82
CA ILE A 495 17.97 8.83 4.75
C ILE A 495 17.36 9.82 3.75
N LYS A 496 18.03 9.98 2.61
CA LYS A 496 17.58 10.85 1.52
C LYS A 496 16.32 10.34 0.81
N VAL A 497 15.30 11.18 0.76
CA VAL A 497 14.10 11.02 -0.08
C VAL A 497 13.81 12.33 -0.81
N VAL A 498 13.32 12.25 -2.06
CA VAL A 498 12.81 13.42 -2.80
C VAL A 498 11.29 13.47 -2.61
N ILE A 499 10.79 14.55 -2.01
CA ILE A 499 9.36 14.73 -1.74
C ILE A 499 8.86 15.86 -2.63
N VAL A 500 7.88 15.59 -3.46
CA VAL A 500 7.21 16.58 -4.30
C VAL A 500 5.87 16.90 -3.63
N LEU A 501 5.84 18.06 -2.98
CA LEU A 501 4.66 18.58 -2.30
C LEU A 501 3.81 19.36 -3.29
N VAL A 502 2.69 18.76 -3.68
CA VAL A 502 1.75 19.30 -4.67
C VAL A 502 0.62 20.00 -3.93
N GLN A 503 0.66 21.33 -3.90
CA GLN A 503 -0.28 22.14 -3.14
C GLN A 503 -1.36 22.71 -4.08
N ASN A 504 -2.62 22.42 -3.77
CA ASN A 504 -3.79 22.95 -4.51
C ASN A 504 -4.84 23.58 -3.57
N HIS A 505 -4.48 23.76 -2.29
CA HIS A 505 -5.25 24.44 -1.26
C HIS A 505 -6.60 23.75 -0.94
N GLY A 506 -6.60 22.42 -0.89
CA GLY A 506 -7.79 21.67 -0.48
C GLY A 506 -7.78 20.17 -0.83
N PHE A 507 -8.85 19.49 -0.46
CA PHE A 507 -9.10 18.10 -0.85
C PHE A 507 -9.61 18.04 -2.30
N ALA A 508 -8.75 18.33 -3.28
CA ALA A 508 -9.11 18.48 -4.70
C ALA A 508 -9.91 17.29 -5.29
N SER A 509 -9.51 16.06 -4.96
CA SER A 509 -10.19 14.84 -5.40
C SER A 509 -11.61 14.73 -4.87
N ILE A 510 -11.79 14.94 -3.56
CA ILE A 510 -13.13 14.96 -2.95
C ILE A 510 -13.92 16.16 -3.46
N GLY A 511 -13.27 17.28 -3.76
CA GLY A 511 -13.89 18.42 -4.42
C GLY A 511 -14.48 18.03 -5.78
N SER A 512 -13.67 17.42 -6.66
CA SER A 512 -14.15 16.98 -7.98
C SER A 512 -15.31 15.98 -7.87
N LEU A 513 -15.17 14.97 -7.00
CA LEU A 513 -16.23 13.99 -6.77
C LEU A 513 -17.49 14.65 -6.21
N SER A 514 -17.35 15.53 -5.22
CA SER A 514 -18.46 16.28 -4.61
C SER A 514 -19.21 17.10 -5.66
N GLU A 515 -18.52 17.74 -6.59
CA GLU A 515 -19.14 18.46 -7.70
C GLU A 515 -19.91 17.54 -8.65
N GLU A 516 -19.31 16.41 -9.04
CA GLU A 516 -19.96 15.40 -9.89
C GLU A 516 -21.25 14.85 -9.26
N LEU A 517 -21.23 14.62 -7.95
CA LEU A 517 -22.39 14.13 -7.18
C LEU A 517 -23.36 15.24 -6.77
N GLY A 518 -23.18 16.46 -7.28
CA GLY A 518 -24.09 17.58 -7.11
C GLY A 518 -23.99 18.32 -5.77
N SER A 519 -22.89 18.14 -5.04
CA SER A 519 -22.56 18.76 -3.73
C SER A 519 -21.54 19.91 -3.83
N GLN A 520 -21.23 20.39 -5.04
CA GLN A 520 -20.62 21.71 -5.29
C GLN A 520 -19.28 21.96 -4.57
N ARG A 521 -18.44 20.91 -4.41
CA ARG A 521 -17.14 20.98 -3.70
C ARG A 521 -17.26 21.45 -2.23
N PHE A 522 -18.42 21.25 -1.60
CA PHE A 522 -18.69 21.74 -0.25
C PHE A 522 -17.69 21.20 0.78
N GLY A 523 -17.02 22.10 1.51
CA GLY A 523 -16.08 21.75 2.57
C GLY A 523 -14.73 21.20 2.10
N THR A 524 -14.40 21.30 0.82
CA THR A 524 -13.16 20.71 0.28
C THR A 524 -12.04 21.70 0.02
N ALA A 525 -12.29 23.02 0.12
CA ALA A 525 -11.27 24.05 -0.06
C ALA A 525 -10.78 24.59 1.29
N TYR A 526 -9.48 24.89 1.39
CA TYR A 526 -8.88 25.49 2.57
C TYR A 526 -9.06 27.01 2.56
N ARG A 527 -10.24 27.44 3.02
CA ARG A 527 -10.65 28.85 3.06
C ARG A 527 -11.06 29.28 4.45
N TYR A 528 -11.00 30.59 4.70
CA TYR A 528 -11.65 31.17 5.86
C TYR A 528 -13.16 30.98 5.82
N ARG A 529 -13.79 30.98 7.00
CA ARG A 529 -15.25 31.04 7.09
C ARG A 529 -15.73 32.43 6.67
N SER A 530 -16.59 32.51 5.64
CA SER A 530 -17.22 33.76 5.25
C SER A 530 -18.24 34.21 6.29
N GLY A 531 -18.25 35.50 6.61
CA GLY A 531 -19.26 36.10 7.48
C GLY A 531 -20.64 36.23 6.82
N GLU A 532 -20.70 36.25 5.48
CA GLU A 532 -21.94 36.43 4.71
C GLU A 532 -22.68 35.09 4.53
N SER A 533 -21.99 34.07 4.01
CA SER A 533 -22.59 32.76 3.76
C SER A 533 -22.54 31.83 4.98
N GLY A 534 -21.64 32.08 5.93
CA GLY A 534 -21.34 31.18 7.04
C GLY A 534 -20.55 29.92 6.65
N LEU A 535 -20.15 29.79 5.37
CA LEU A 535 -19.47 28.62 4.80
C LEU A 535 -17.95 28.83 4.72
N LEU A 536 -17.21 27.78 4.33
CA LEU A 536 -15.76 27.82 4.11
C LEU A 536 -15.43 28.25 2.66
N ASP A 537 -15.87 29.45 2.29
CA ASP A 537 -15.79 30.04 0.95
C ASP A 537 -15.22 31.47 0.98
N GLY A 538 -14.60 31.87 2.09
CA GLY A 538 -13.91 33.15 2.22
C GLY A 538 -12.52 33.17 1.55
N GLU A 539 -11.67 34.09 2.00
CA GLU A 539 -10.29 34.23 1.50
C GLU A 539 -9.43 32.98 1.72
N ALA A 540 -8.34 32.86 0.95
CA ALA A 540 -7.38 31.78 1.10
C ALA A 540 -6.71 31.79 2.49
N LEU A 541 -6.47 30.61 3.07
CA LEU A 541 -5.68 30.51 4.29
C LEU A 541 -4.19 30.82 3.98
N PRO A 542 -3.47 31.51 4.89
CA PRO A 542 -2.08 31.90 4.69
C PRO A 542 -1.10 30.76 5.01
N VAL A 543 -1.39 29.54 4.54
CA VAL A 543 -0.59 28.35 4.85
C VAL A 543 0.62 28.26 3.92
N ASP A 544 1.82 28.25 4.50
CA ASP A 544 3.08 28.01 3.79
C ASP A 544 3.69 26.66 4.21
N LEU A 545 3.38 25.61 3.44
CA LEU A 545 3.87 24.26 3.73
C LEU A 545 5.34 24.06 3.38
N ALA A 546 5.88 24.82 2.42
CA ALA A 546 7.30 24.81 2.13
C ALA A 546 8.12 25.40 3.30
N ALA A 547 7.63 26.48 3.93
CA ALA A 547 8.22 26.97 5.17
C ALA A 547 8.08 25.95 6.33
N ASN A 548 6.95 25.25 6.41
CA ASN A 548 6.79 24.16 7.38
C ASN A 548 7.84 23.05 7.18
N ALA A 549 8.02 22.56 5.95
CA ALA A 549 9.04 21.57 5.61
C ALA A 549 10.46 22.03 5.98
N ALA A 550 10.80 23.29 5.68
CA ALA A 550 12.09 23.87 6.04
C ALA A 550 12.28 23.94 7.56
N SER A 551 11.22 24.28 8.32
CA SER A 551 11.26 24.32 9.79
C SER A 551 11.52 22.96 10.44
N LEU A 552 11.21 21.86 9.74
CA LEU A 552 11.50 20.49 10.16
C LEU A 552 12.94 20.05 9.79
N GLY A 553 13.68 20.88 9.06
CA GLY A 553 15.10 20.68 8.70
C GLY A 553 15.35 20.14 7.30
N ALA A 554 14.33 20.01 6.44
CA ALA A 554 14.51 19.56 5.07
C ALA A 554 15.11 20.66 4.18
N THR A 555 15.88 20.28 3.16
CA THR A 555 16.20 21.19 2.05
C THR A 555 14.90 21.46 1.27
N VAL A 556 14.57 22.72 0.98
CA VAL A 556 13.33 23.06 0.27
C VAL A 556 13.64 23.83 -1.01
N LEU A 557 13.13 23.33 -2.13
CA LEU A 557 13.14 23.97 -3.44
C LEU A 557 11.71 24.35 -3.80
N ARG A 558 11.49 25.57 -4.26
CA ARG A 558 10.16 26.05 -4.68
C ARG A 558 10.14 26.20 -6.20
N ALA A 559 9.12 25.64 -6.84
CA ALA A 559 8.90 25.77 -8.27
C ALA A 559 7.55 26.47 -8.51
N GLY A 560 7.56 27.55 -9.29
CA GLY A 560 6.37 28.26 -9.76
C GLY A 560 5.88 27.82 -11.13
N SER A 561 6.65 26.97 -11.84
CA SER A 561 6.30 26.44 -13.16
C SER A 561 6.82 25.02 -13.36
N VAL A 562 6.34 24.32 -14.40
CA VAL A 562 6.83 22.97 -14.75
C VAL A 562 8.32 22.99 -15.16
N ALA A 563 8.80 24.08 -15.76
CA ALA A 563 10.21 24.22 -16.10
C ALA A 563 11.08 24.30 -14.84
N GLU A 564 10.71 25.17 -13.91
CA GLU A 564 11.40 25.28 -12.60
C GLU A 564 11.28 23.98 -11.78
N LEU A 565 10.16 23.25 -11.92
CA LEU A 565 10.00 21.93 -11.29
C LEU A 565 11.04 20.94 -11.81
N ARG A 566 11.29 20.90 -13.12
CA ARG A 566 12.31 20.01 -13.71
C ARG A 566 13.70 20.35 -13.18
N ASP A 567 14.03 21.64 -13.11
CA ASP A 567 15.32 22.10 -12.56
C ASP A 567 15.44 21.71 -11.07
N ALA A 568 14.40 21.94 -10.27
CA ALA A 568 14.37 21.59 -8.87
C ALA A 568 14.45 20.07 -8.63
N LEU A 569 13.82 19.25 -9.47
CA LEU A 569 13.92 17.79 -9.40
C LEU A 569 15.34 17.30 -9.74
N ALA A 570 16.01 17.92 -10.71
CA ALA A 570 17.40 17.60 -11.04
C ALA A 570 18.34 17.94 -9.87
N GLU A 571 18.14 19.10 -9.24
CA GLU A 571 18.89 19.50 -8.03
C GLU A 571 18.61 18.57 -6.84
N ALA A 572 17.34 18.28 -6.56
CA ALA A 572 16.93 17.37 -5.49
C ALA A 572 17.55 15.96 -5.66
N ARG A 573 17.67 15.49 -6.90
CA ARG A 573 18.32 14.22 -7.23
C ARG A 573 19.84 14.28 -6.97
N ALA A 574 20.49 15.41 -7.22
CA ALA A 574 21.92 15.58 -6.97
C ALA A 574 22.26 15.74 -5.47
N ASN A 575 21.31 16.19 -4.66
CA ASN A 575 21.49 16.34 -3.21
C ASN A 575 21.74 15.00 -2.50
N SER A 576 22.42 15.07 -1.36
CA SER A 576 22.64 13.93 -0.46
C SER A 576 21.67 13.88 0.72
N THR A 577 20.82 14.90 0.88
CA THR A 577 19.85 15.05 1.97
C THR A 577 18.42 15.06 1.46
N THR A 578 17.48 14.74 2.33
CA THR A 578 16.04 14.82 2.02
C THR A 578 15.68 16.21 1.53
N THR A 579 15.07 16.26 0.35
CA THR A 579 14.72 17.50 -0.34
C THR A 579 13.23 17.50 -0.63
N VAL A 580 12.55 18.58 -0.24
CA VAL A 580 11.15 18.85 -0.55
C VAL A 580 11.10 19.85 -1.70
N VAL A 581 10.53 19.44 -2.83
CA VAL A 581 10.20 20.30 -3.96
C VAL A 581 8.73 20.69 -3.83
N HIS A 582 8.46 21.95 -3.52
CA HIS A 582 7.11 22.50 -3.41
C HIS A 582 6.67 23.11 -4.74
N ILE A 583 5.45 22.80 -5.15
CA ILE A 583 4.81 23.39 -6.31
C ILE A 583 3.32 23.58 -6.07
N ASP A 584 2.81 24.75 -6.46
CA ASP A 584 1.38 25.00 -6.51
C ASP A 584 0.79 24.51 -7.84
N THR A 585 -0.38 23.89 -7.78
CA THR A 585 -1.12 23.40 -8.95
C THR A 585 -2.52 23.99 -9.00
N ASP A 586 -3.08 24.08 -10.20
CA ASP A 586 -4.46 24.53 -10.36
C ASP A 586 -5.43 23.49 -9.77
N LEU A 587 -6.23 23.90 -8.78
CA LEU A 587 -7.30 23.12 -8.16
C LEU A 587 -8.39 22.66 -9.16
N PHE A 588 -8.52 23.37 -10.28
CA PHE A 588 -9.44 23.06 -11.38
C PHE A 588 -8.69 22.60 -12.65
N GLY A 589 -7.39 22.32 -12.53
CA GLY A 589 -6.59 21.81 -13.62
C GLY A 589 -7.16 20.49 -14.17
N PRO A 590 -7.06 20.25 -15.49
CA PRO A 590 -7.62 19.05 -16.09
C PRO A 590 -6.89 17.79 -15.62
N GLY A 591 -7.67 16.77 -15.20
CA GLY A 591 -7.16 15.41 -15.02
C GLY A 591 -7.03 14.65 -16.33
N PRO A 592 -6.49 13.41 -16.30
CA PRO A 592 -6.56 12.51 -17.44
C PRO A 592 -8.03 12.16 -17.78
N PRO A 593 -8.35 11.90 -19.05
CA PRO A 593 -9.72 11.55 -19.44
C PRO A 593 -10.12 10.19 -18.85
N GLY A 594 -11.12 10.20 -17.96
CA GLY A 594 -11.67 9.00 -17.34
C GLY A 594 -12.57 8.19 -18.28
N SER A 595 -12.63 6.88 -18.07
CA SER A 595 -13.49 5.95 -18.82
C SER A 595 -14.23 4.94 -17.94
N GLY A 596 -13.91 4.88 -16.65
CA GLY A 596 -14.55 4.01 -15.66
C GLY A 596 -15.59 4.77 -14.84
N TRP A 597 -16.45 4.01 -14.17
CA TRP A 597 -17.43 4.55 -13.22
C TRP A 597 -17.15 4.01 -11.82
N TRP A 598 -17.56 4.76 -10.80
CA TRP A 598 -17.46 4.39 -9.40
C TRP A 598 -18.81 4.60 -8.73
N ASP A 599 -19.30 3.58 -8.04
CA ASP A 599 -20.58 3.63 -7.33
C ASP A 599 -20.45 4.42 -6.02
N VAL A 600 -20.66 5.73 -6.15
CA VAL A 600 -20.87 6.61 -5.01
C VAL A 600 -22.34 7.03 -5.00
N PRO A 601 -23.15 6.52 -4.06
CA PRO A 601 -24.57 6.82 -4.02
C PRO A 601 -24.86 8.32 -3.94
N VAL A 602 -25.71 8.81 -4.85
CA VAL A 602 -26.23 10.18 -4.86
C VAL A 602 -27.55 10.23 -4.10
N ALA A 603 -27.80 11.32 -3.37
CA ALA A 603 -29.06 11.50 -2.65
C ALA A 603 -30.25 11.50 -3.63
N GLU A 604 -31.14 10.52 -3.48
CA GLU A 604 -32.33 10.33 -4.33
C GLU A 604 -33.35 11.47 -4.18
N VAL A 605 -33.42 12.10 -3.01
CA VAL A 605 -34.31 13.24 -2.75
C VAL A 605 -33.47 14.45 -2.39
N SER A 606 -33.54 15.50 -3.22
CA SER A 606 -32.90 16.78 -2.96
C SER A 606 -33.72 17.94 -3.50
N ARG A 607 -33.64 19.09 -2.80
CA ARG A 607 -34.16 20.38 -3.31
C ARG A 607 -33.11 21.14 -4.10
N MET A 608 -31.89 20.62 -4.21
CA MET A 608 -30.81 21.21 -5.00
C MET A 608 -30.84 20.61 -6.40
N ASP A 609 -30.97 21.45 -7.42
CA ASP A 609 -31.01 21.04 -8.83
C ASP A 609 -29.74 20.26 -9.23
N SER A 610 -28.57 20.65 -8.70
CA SER A 610 -27.30 19.95 -8.95
C SER A 610 -27.35 18.50 -8.50
N THR A 611 -27.90 18.22 -7.32
CA THR A 611 -28.02 16.87 -6.79
C THR A 611 -29.11 16.07 -7.51
N ALA A 612 -30.26 16.68 -7.81
CA ALA A 612 -31.33 16.03 -8.55
C ALA A 612 -30.85 15.56 -9.94
N LYS A 613 -30.10 16.42 -10.65
CA LYS A 613 -29.49 16.06 -11.92
C LYS A 613 -28.40 15.00 -11.78
N ALA A 614 -27.56 15.07 -10.75
CA ALA A 614 -26.55 14.05 -10.49
C ALA A 614 -27.17 12.67 -10.22
N TYR A 615 -28.34 12.63 -9.56
CA TYR A 615 -29.07 11.38 -9.33
C TYR A 615 -29.57 10.74 -10.63
N GLU A 616 -30.03 11.53 -11.61
CA GLU A 616 -30.42 11.00 -12.92
C GLU A 616 -29.25 10.28 -13.62
N THR A 617 -28.06 10.89 -13.61
CA THR A 617 -26.83 10.29 -14.13
C THR A 617 -26.45 9.02 -13.36
N TYR A 618 -26.46 9.09 -12.02
CA TYR A 618 -26.18 7.95 -11.15
C TYR A 618 -27.12 6.77 -11.44
N ALA A 619 -28.42 7.02 -11.48
CA ALA A 619 -29.44 5.99 -11.73
C ALA A 619 -29.28 5.34 -13.11
N ALA A 620 -28.86 6.09 -14.13
CA ALA A 620 -28.55 5.56 -15.45
C ALA A 620 -27.31 4.64 -15.43
N HIS A 621 -26.22 5.04 -14.77
CA HIS A 621 -25.02 4.19 -14.67
C HIS A 621 -25.23 2.95 -13.81
N LYS A 622 -26.02 3.06 -12.74
CA LYS A 622 -26.34 1.96 -11.81
C LYS A 622 -26.95 0.75 -12.53
N GLN A 623 -27.69 0.97 -13.63
CA GLN A 623 -28.28 -0.09 -14.44
C GLN A 623 -27.24 -1.00 -15.13
N ASN A 624 -26.00 -0.55 -15.28
CA ASN A 624 -24.92 -1.32 -15.88
C ASN A 624 -24.19 -2.22 -14.87
N GLN A 625 -24.45 -2.07 -13.57
CA GLN A 625 -23.90 -2.98 -12.56
C GLN A 625 -24.52 -4.37 -12.67
N ARG A 626 -23.69 -5.39 -12.50
CA ARG A 626 -24.15 -6.76 -12.43
C ARG A 626 -23.23 -7.62 -11.58
N HIS A 627 -23.75 -8.77 -11.16
CA HIS A 627 -22.91 -9.84 -10.67
C HIS A 627 -22.47 -10.71 -11.85
N TYR A 628 -21.20 -11.09 -11.87
CA TYR A 628 -20.68 -12.09 -12.80
C TYR A 628 -20.87 -13.46 -12.14
N LEU A 629 -21.75 -14.30 -12.71
CA LEU A 629 -22.28 -15.50 -12.09
C LEU A 629 -21.90 -16.78 -12.82
#